data_AF-A0A8H5YNX0-F1
#
_entry.id   AF-A0A8H5YNX0-F1
#
_cell.length_a   1.000
_cell.length_b   1.000
_cell.length_c   1.000
_cell.angle_alpha   90.00
_cell.angle_beta   90.00
_cell.angle_gamma   90.00
#
_symmetry.space_group_name_H-M   'P 1'
#
loop_
_entity.id
_entity.type
_entity.pdbx_description
1 polymer ?
#
loop_
_entity_poly.entity_id
_entity_poly.type
_entity_poly.pdbx_seq_one_letter_code
_entity_poly.pdbx_strand_id
1 'polypeptide(L)'
;MVFQAWKDEVRQHEKVHDLERKVQMGKNQVPWSLGTLRQARLLKRMNFAMATALLCKRGCRDRMDFLHALRGIVRARSFTPKSSDFKTEYYRIAWECLQVGDDSPLLITPFMGAIERRGPGQWSEFGYSDVFTWQLGQEVNPPTLGRYTILDDSRQRVNLHVEDIGTVSIVGRPERDSMIQAFSSAAKLALEIDGPDVKDFIKALGRTHTGSASTTMGILEEKNQVDRLQRVLNRLYNSPEVPTWPLDGKDNIKWLADVLSFSKLRPGDDQTVLGDNAARFGTIHCRPYDYTVGITCTGSNRMFAHKVGSFVLPTELRNSRAYRIPGLKYLCSEKDGLAILIQGDKTVGRMIWATPA
;
A
#
# COMPACT_ATOMS: atom_id res chain seq x y z
N MET A 1 3.31 28.44 5.82
CA MET A 1 1.96 29.00 5.61
C MET A 1 1.10 28.06 4.76
N VAL A 2 1.37 27.88 3.46
CA VAL A 2 0.52 27.05 2.56
C VAL A 2 0.41 25.58 2.99
N PHE A 3 1.51 24.96 3.47
CA PHE A 3 1.47 23.56 3.92
C PHE A 3 0.64 23.35 5.20
N GLN A 4 0.65 24.32 6.11
CA GLN A 4 -0.17 24.25 7.32
C GLN A 4 -1.65 24.43 6.96
N ALA A 5 -1.97 25.42 6.10
CA ALA A 5 -3.32 25.61 5.59
C ALA A 5 -3.84 24.36 4.86
N TRP A 6 -2.99 23.67 4.09
CA TRP A 6 -3.34 22.38 3.49
C TRP A 6 -3.69 21.32 4.53
N LYS A 7 -2.85 21.13 5.56
CA LYS A 7 -3.14 20.19 6.66
C LYS A 7 -4.45 20.52 7.37
N ASP A 8 -4.68 21.80 7.62
CA ASP A 8 -5.89 22.26 8.31
C ASP A 8 -7.15 22.04 7.45
N GLU A 9 -7.07 22.23 6.13
CA GLU A 9 -8.16 21.91 5.20
C GLU A 9 -8.38 20.39 5.09
N VAL A 10 -7.31 19.58 5.03
CA VAL A 10 -7.42 18.11 4.98
C VAL A 10 -8.17 17.56 6.19
N ARG A 11 -8.00 18.15 7.38
CA ARG A 11 -8.73 17.76 8.59
C ARG A 11 -10.23 18.02 8.53
N GLN A 12 -10.69 18.90 7.64
CA GLN A 12 -12.11 19.20 7.44
C GLN A 12 -12.79 18.22 6.46
N HIS A 13 -12.02 17.34 5.82
CA HIS A 13 -12.50 16.38 4.83
C HIS A 13 -12.30 14.94 5.31
N GLU A 14 -13.26 14.05 4.99
CA GLU A 14 -13.17 12.63 5.36
C GLU A 14 -11.95 11.92 4.73
N LYS A 15 -11.54 12.34 3.52
CA LYS A 15 -10.38 11.80 2.79
C LYS A 15 -9.75 12.89 1.92
N VAL A 16 -8.42 12.88 1.82
CA VAL A 16 -7.65 13.92 1.11
C VAL A 16 -8.00 14.01 -0.38
N HIS A 17 -8.40 12.90 -1.01
CA HIS A 17 -8.78 12.88 -2.42
C HIS A 17 -9.96 13.81 -2.77
N ASP A 18 -10.86 14.09 -1.82
CA ASP A 18 -11.99 15.00 -2.08
C ASP A 18 -11.48 16.44 -2.20
N LEU A 19 -10.53 16.81 -1.35
CA LEU A 19 -9.85 18.09 -1.45
C LEU A 19 -9.00 18.19 -2.72
N GLU A 20 -8.21 17.15 -3.04
CA GLU A 20 -7.40 17.09 -4.28
C GLU A 20 -8.26 17.30 -5.53
N ARG A 21 -9.48 16.74 -5.55
CA ARG A 21 -10.44 16.93 -6.64
C ARG A 21 -10.94 18.39 -6.69
N LYS A 22 -11.30 18.96 -5.54
CA LYS A 22 -11.77 20.35 -5.40
C LYS A 22 -10.72 21.34 -5.90
N VAL A 23 -9.43 21.10 -5.61
CA VAL A 23 -8.31 21.96 -6.05
C VAL A 23 -7.73 21.58 -7.42
N GLN A 24 -8.36 20.62 -8.13
CA GLN A 24 -7.93 20.16 -9.45
C GLN A 24 -6.46 19.71 -9.51
N MET A 25 -6.02 18.94 -8.51
CA MET A 25 -4.67 18.37 -8.46
C MET A 25 -4.37 17.59 -9.76
N GLY A 26 -3.20 17.83 -10.36
CA GLY A 26 -2.81 17.26 -11.66
C GLY A 26 -3.13 18.14 -12.88
N LYS A 27 -3.76 19.31 -12.70
CA LYS A 27 -3.95 20.33 -13.75
C LYS A 27 -3.03 21.55 -13.60
N ASN A 28 -1.87 21.41 -12.95
CA ASN A 28 -0.94 22.51 -12.65
C ASN A 28 -1.50 23.68 -11.83
N GLN A 29 -2.70 23.56 -11.25
CA GLN A 29 -3.34 24.61 -10.44
C GLN A 29 -2.91 24.59 -8.97
N VAL A 30 -2.34 23.48 -8.48
CA VAL A 30 -1.84 23.36 -7.10
C VAL A 30 -0.35 23.73 -7.07
N PRO A 31 0.10 24.58 -6.13
CA PRO A 31 1.50 24.96 -6.02
C PRO A 31 2.44 23.75 -5.87
N TRP A 32 3.55 23.78 -6.60
CA TRP A 32 4.75 22.91 -6.45
C TRP A 32 5.22 22.79 -4.98
N SER A 33 4.79 23.73 -4.15
CA SER A 33 4.87 23.81 -2.68
C SER A 33 4.53 22.57 -1.87
N LEU A 34 3.44 21.93 -2.27
CA LEU A 34 2.62 21.11 -1.39
C LEU A 34 2.97 19.64 -1.58
N GLY A 35 3.65 19.06 -0.58
CA GLY A 35 3.95 17.63 -0.53
C GLY A 35 5.36 17.22 -0.97
N THR A 36 5.46 16.03 -1.56
CA THR A 36 6.68 15.23 -1.78
C THR A 36 7.84 15.95 -2.44
N LEU A 37 7.68 17.12 -3.08
CA LEU A 37 8.82 17.85 -3.66
C LEU A 37 9.65 18.73 -2.72
N ARG A 38 9.17 19.05 -1.52
CA ARG A 38 10.09 19.49 -0.44
C ARG A 38 11.05 18.37 -0.06
N GLN A 39 10.54 17.15 0.09
CA GLN A 39 11.36 15.96 0.38
C GLN A 39 12.28 15.62 -0.82
N ALA A 40 11.75 15.67 -2.05
CA ALA A 40 12.53 15.47 -3.28
C ALA A 40 13.70 16.45 -3.40
N ARG A 41 13.47 17.74 -3.15
CA ARG A 41 14.51 18.78 -3.20
C ARG A 41 15.61 18.54 -2.16
N LEU A 42 15.26 17.99 -1.00
CA LEU A 42 16.22 17.65 0.05
C LEU A 42 17.05 16.40 -0.30
N LEU A 43 16.47 15.45 -1.04
CA LEU A 43 17.10 14.15 -1.31
C LEU A 43 18.18 14.17 -2.40
N LYS A 44 18.24 15.22 -3.25
CA LYS A 44 19.06 15.32 -4.47
C LYS A 44 18.79 14.25 -5.54
N ARG A 45 18.53 12.99 -5.16
CA ARG A 45 18.09 11.87 -6.02
C ARG A 45 17.07 10.98 -5.29
N MET A 46 16.03 10.56 -5.98
CA MET A 46 14.92 9.75 -5.45
C MET A 46 15.00 8.29 -5.89
N ASN A 47 14.33 7.41 -5.14
CA ASN A 47 14.04 6.06 -5.64
C ASN A 47 13.10 6.13 -6.85
N PHE A 48 13.17 5.11 -7.70
CA PHE A 48 12.50 5.02 -8.98
C PHE A 48 10.99 5.21 -8.88
N ALA A 49 10.35 4.52 -7.94
CA ALA A 49 8.90 4.58 -7.81
C ALA A 49 8.42 5.94 -7.28
N MET A 50 9.14 6.58 -6.34
CA MET A 50 8.83 7.93 -5.86
C MET A 50 9.03 8.97 -6.97
N ALA A 51 10.09 8.85 -7.75
CA ALA A 51 10.36 9.70 -8.90
C ALA A 51 9.25 9.56 -9.97
N THR A 52 8.89 8.33 -10.32
CA THR A 52 7.80 8.03 -11.27
C THR A 52 6.48 8.64 -10.80
N ALA A 53 6.06 8.36 -9.56
CA ALA A 53 4.81 8.89 -9.02
C ALA A 53 4.79 10.42 -9.00
N LEU A 54 5.91 11.06 -8.66
CA LEU A 54 6.04 12.51 -8.64
C LEU A 54 5.85 13.12 -10.03
N LEU A 55 6.50 12.56 -11.06
CA LEU A 55 6.41 13.05 -12.43
C LEU A 55 5.00 12.84 -13.00
N CYS A 56 4.38 11.69 -12.72
CA CYS A 56 3.01 11.44 -13.14
C CYS A 56 2.01 12.43 -12.50
N LYS A 57 2.17 12.79 -11.21
CA LYS A 57 1.30 13.78 -10.55
C LYS A 57 1.43 15.18 -11.13
N ARG A 58 2.63 15.55 -11.58
CA ARG A 58 2.87 16.87 -12.19
C ARG A 58 2.36 16.96 -13.62
N GLY A 59 2.40 15.85 -14.35
CA GLY A 59 2.19 15.84 -15.78
C GLY A 59 3.44 16.34 -16.49
N CYS A 60 4.00 15.49 -17.35
CA CYS A 60 5.02 15.86 -18.31
C CYS A 60 4.37 16.24 -19.64
N ARG A 61 5.06 17.02 -20.47
CA ARG A 61 4.54 17.44 -21.78
C ARG A 61 4.26 16.23 -22.67
N ASP A 62 5.17 15.26 -22.66
CA ASP A 62 5.10 14.03 -23.44
C ASP A 62 5.95 12.92 -22.78
N ARG A 63 6.00 11.76 -23.44
CA ARG A 63 6.73 10.57 -22.99
C ARG A 63 8.25 10.76 -22.92
N MET A 64 8.83 11.56 -23.81
CA MET A 64 10.27 11.79 -23.81
C MET A 64 10.66 12.77 -22.71
N ASP A 65 9.88 13.83 -22.53
CA ASP A 65 10.02 14.76 -21.39
C ASP A 65 9.96 14.00 -20.05
N PHE A 66 9.02 13.05 -19.92
CA PHE A 66 8.96 12.16 -18.77
C PHE A 66 10.25 11.37 -18.53
N LEU A 67 10.80 10.72 -19.57
CA LEU A 67 12.04 9.92 -19.44
C LEU A 67 13.26 10.77 -19.11
N HIS A 68 13.38 11.94 -19.75
CA HIS A 68 14.44 12.90 -19.46
C HIS A 68 14.37 13.38 -18.00
N ALA A 69 13.18 13.77 -17.55
CA ALA A 69 12.96 14.18 -16.17
C ALA A 69 13.23 13.04 -15.19
N LEU A 70 12.80 11.81 -15.51
CA LEU A 70 13.02 10.63 -14.67
C LEU A 70 14.52 10.36 -14.49
N ARG A 71 15.29 10.28 -15.59
CA ARG A 71 16.76 10.11 -15.54
C ARG A 71 17.45 11.19 -14.70
N GLY A 72 16.97 12.43 -14.76
CA GLY A 72 17.54 13.54 -14.01
C GLY A 72 17.34 13.46 -12.49
N ILE A 73 16.32 12.73 -12.01
CA ILE A 73 15.94 12.72 -10.60
C ILE A 73 16.13 11.38 -9.90
N VAL A 74 16.27 10.26 -10.62
CA VAL A 74 16.48 8.93 -10.02
C VAL A 74 17.93 8.71 -9.57
N ARG A 75 18.16 7.66 -8.78
CA ARG A 75 19.50 7.26 -8.31
C ARG A 75 20.45 6.78 -9.42
N ALA A 76 19.93 6.35 -10.58
CA ALA A 76 20.71 5.84 -11.71
C ALA A 76 21.83 6.81 -12.19
N ARG A 77 22.90 6.26 -12.79
CA ARG A 77 24.11 7.02 -13.15
C ARG A 77 24.11 7.58 -14.58
N SER A 78 23.10 7.32 -15.40
CA SER A 78 23.05 7.77 -16.80
C SER A 78 21.98 8.84 -17.04
N PHE A 79 22.39 9.95 -17.66
CA PHE A 79 21.55 11.14 -17.88
C PHE A 79 20.96 11.23 -19.29
N THR A 80 21.43 10.42 -20.24
CA THR A 80 21.02 10.48 -21.64
C THR A 80 20.21 9.24 -22.03
N PRO A 81 19.01 9.41 -22.62
CA PRO A 81 18.28 8.30 -23.21
C PRO A 81 19.09 7.61 -24.30
N LYS A 82 19.08 6.28 -24.31
CA LYS A 82 19.77 5.47 -25.33
C LYS A 82 18.81 4.86 -26.35
N SER A 83 17.52 5.14 -26.22
CA SER A 83 16.47 4.69 -27.14
C SER A 83 15.38 5.75 -27.24
N SER A 84 14.73 5.82 -28.40
CA SER A 84 13.49 6.57 -28.62
C SER A 84 12.23 5.75 -28.27
N ASP A 85 12.36 4.45 -28.03
CA ASP A 85 11.27 3.61 -27.53
C ASP A 85 11.08 3.81 -26.01
N PHE A 86 9.90 4.28 -25.63
CA PHE A 86 9.60 4.63 -24.24
C PHE A 86 9.72 3.44 -23.30
N LYS A 87 9.15 2.29 -23.67
CA LYS A 87 9.07 1.11 -22.80
C LYS A 87 10.46 0.54 -22.53
N THR A 88 11.28 0.41 -23.57
CA THR A 88 12.66 -0.04 -23.47
C THR A 88 13.48 0.90 -22.59
N GLU A 89 13.35 2.21 -22.80
CA GLU A 89 14.12 3.18 -22.02
C GLU A 89 13.68 3.21 -20.56
N TYR A 90 12.38 3.15 -20.29
CA TYR A 90 11.83 3.11 -18.94
C TYR A 90 12.33 1.87 -18.17
N TYR A 91 12.30 0.69 -18.78
CA TYR A 91 12.84 -0.53 -18.17
C TYR A 91 14.34 -0.48 -17.97
N ARG A 92 15.07 0.17 -18.88
CA ARG A 92 16.50 0.40 -18.70
C ARG A 92 16.77 1.24 -17.46
N ILE A 93 16.01 2.33 -17.27
CA ILE A 93 16.14 3.18 -16.08
C ILE A 93 15.79 2.40 -14.81
N ALA A 94 14.71 1.60 -14.84
CA ALA A 94 14.33 0.71 -13.75
C ALA A 94 15.46 -0.28 -13.40
N TRP A 95 16.04 -0.92 -14.41
CA TRP A 95 17.16 -1.85 -14.27
C TRP A 95 18.42 -1.18 -13.71
N GLU A 96 18.78 -0.01 -14.23
CA GLU A 96 19.90 0.80 -13.72
C GLU A 96 19.67 1.23 -12.25
N CYS A 97 18.41 1.45 -11.84
CA CYS A 97 18.06 1.67 -10.43
C CYS A 97 18.29 0.41 -9.58
N LEU A 98 17.87 -0.76 -10.05
CA LEU A 98 18.14 -2.03 -9.35
C LEU A 98 19.65 -2.26 -9.17
N GLN A 99 20.46 -1.95 -10.20
CA GLN A 99 21.93 -2.08 -10.15
C GLN A 99 22.58 -1.21 -9.07
N VAL A 100 21.93 -0.12 -8.64
CA VAL A 100 22.42 0.74 -7.55
C VAL A 100 21.70 0.48 -6.22
N GLY A 101 20.98 -0.64 -6.11
CA GLY A 101 20.32 -1.09 -4.88
C GLY A 101 18.97 -0.43 -4.60
N ASP A 102 18.30 0.12 -5.61
CA ASP A 102 16.94 0.62 -5.49
C ASP A 102 15.92 -0.44 -5.93
N ASP A 103 15.30 -1.13 -4.97
CA ASP A 103 14.32 -2.20 -5.19
C ASP A 103 12.92 -1.71 -5.54
N SER A 104 12.66 -0.39 -5.49
CA SER A 104 11.34 0.16 -5.77
C SER A 104 10.77 -0.17 -7.17
N PRO A 105 11.57 -0.41 -8.24
CA PRO A 105 11.05 -0.93 -9.51
C PRO A 105 10.38 -2.30 -9.44
N LEU A 106 10.69 -3.13 -8.45
CA LEU A 106 10.03 -4.45 -8.28
C LEU A 106 8.69 -4.32 -7.56
N LEU A 107 8.47 -3.19 -6.91
CA LEU A 107 7.32 -2.93 -6.06
C LEU A 107 6.29 -2.03 -6.74
N ILE A 108 6.64 -1.29 -7.79
CA ILE A 108 5.71 -0.42 -8.53
C ILE A 108 4.59 -1.23 -9.22
N THR A 109 3.38 -0.67 -9.26
CA THR A 109 2.25 -1.33 -9.93
C THR A 109 2.47 -1.35 -11.44
N PRO A 110 2.52 -2.52 -12.09
CA PRO A 110 2.70 -2.60 -13.53
C PRO A 110 1.49 -2.11 -14.31
N PHE A 111 1.64 -1.94 -15.63
CA PHE A 111 0.50 -1.74 -16.52
C PHE A 111 -0.39 -2.99 -16.46
N MET A 112 -1.61 -2.83 -15.96
CA MET A 112 -2.54 -3.95 -15.82
C MET A 112 -3.44 -4.12 -17.05
N GLY A 113 -3.15 -3.48 -18.18
CA GLY A 113 -3.88 -3.70 -19.44
C GLY A 113 -5.39 -3.44 -19.32
N ALA A 114 -6.19 -4.34 -19.89
CA ALA A 114 -7.66 -4.20 -19.95
C ALA A 114 -8.35 -4.22 -18.58
N ILE A 115 -7.68 -4.73 -17.54
CA ILE A 115 -8.26 -4.71 -16.19
C ILE A 115 -8.01 -3.36 -15.49
N GLU A 116 -7.14 -2.49 -15.99
CA GLU A 116 -6.84 -1.17 -15.42
C GLU A 116 -8.01 -0.18 -15.59
N ARG A 117 -8.49 0.37 -14.48
CA ARG A 117 -9.59 1.36 -14.44
C ARG A 117 -9.21 2.63 -13.67
N ARG A 118 -7.95 2.78 -13.26
CA ARG A 118 -7.44 3.93 -12.51
C ARG A 118 -6.98 5.04 -13.45
N GLY A 119 -7.52 6.23 -13.25
CA GLY A 119 -7.03 7.49 -13.84
C GLY A 119 -7.67 7.88 -15.19
N PRO A 120 -7.51 9.14 -15.62
CA PRO A 120 -7.76 9.59 -16.98
C PRO A 120 -6.81 8.86 -17.93
N GLY A 121 -7.27 8.60 -19.16
CA GLY A 121 -6.54 7.82 -20.18
C GLY A 121 -5.06 8.20 -20.32
N GLN A 122 -4.72 9.49 -20.23
CA GLN A 122 -3.33 9.96 -20.30
C GLN A 122 -2.40 9.43 -19.18
N TRP A 123 -2.90 9.10 -17.99
CA TRP A 123 -2.07 8.52 -16.92
C TRP A 123 -1.83 7.01 -17.12
N SER A 124 -2.76 6.34 -17.79
CA SER A 124 -2.62 4.93 -18.18
C SER A 124 -1.62 4.73 -19.32
N GLU A 125 -1.36 5.77 -20.12
CA GLU A 125 -0.41 5.75 -21.25
C GLU A 125 1.06 5.62 -20.83
N PHE A 126 1.40 5.95 -19.59
CA PHE A 126 2.76 5.80 -19.05
C PHE A 126 3.00 4.43 -18.41
N GLY A 127 2.05 3.50 -18.50
CA GLY A 127 2.25 2.09 -18.21
C GLY A 127 2.40 1.71 -16.73
N TYR A 128 2.31 2.64 -15.78
CA TYR A 128 2.46 2.34 -14.37
C TYR A 128 1.58 3.30 -13.57
N SER A 129 0.42 2.83 -13.09
CA SER A 129 -0.58 3.67 -12.42
C SER A 129 -0.19 4.02 -10.98
N ASP A 130 1.11 4.27 -10.74
CA ASP A 130 1.61 4.67 -9.43
C ASP A 130 1.46 6.18 -9.13
N VAL A 131 0.79 6.90 -10.04
CA VAL A 131 0.48 8.33 -9.98
C VAL A 131 -0.14 8.75 -8.64
N PHE A 132 -0.93 7.88 -8.00
CA PHE A 132 -1.54 8.15 -6.70
C PHE A 132 -0.95 7.35 -5.54
N THR A 133 -0.18 6.32 -5.84
CA THR A 133 0.00 5.15 -4.97
C THR A 133 1.37 5.12 -4.30
N TRP A 134 2.41 5.71 -4.89
CA TRP A 134 3.74 5.63 -4.30
C TRP A 134 4.00 6.75 -3.27
N GLN A 135 3.11 6.81 -2.27
CA GLN A 135 3.25 7.63 -1.06
C GLN A 135 4.01 6.91 0.05
N LEU A 136 4.62 5.75 -0.23
CA LEU A 136 5.54 5.09 0.70
C LEU A 136 6.70 6.00 1.11
N GLY A 137 7.05 6.95 0.25
CA GLY A 137 8.08 7.95 0.49
C GLY A 137 9.47 7.41 0.23
N GLN A 138 10.47 8.08 0.81
CA GLN A 138 11.86 7.68 0.66
C GLN A 138 12.13 6.35 1.37
N GLU A 139 13.11 5.63 0.86
CA GLU A 139 13.70 4.51 1.58
C GLU A 139 14.39 5.06 2.83
N VAL A 140 14.06 4.48 3.99
CA VAL A 140 14.62 4.84 5.30
C VAL A 140 15.60 3.76 5.76
N ASN A 141 15.39 2.51 5.36
CA ASN A 141 16.32 1.41 5.62
C ASN A 141 16.38 0.49 4.39
N PRO A 142 17.58 0.19 3.85
CA PRO A 142 17.73 -0.74 2.74
C PRO A 142 17.45 -2.20 3.17
N PRO A 143 17.26 -3.13 2.22
CA PRO A 143 17.15 -4.55 2.52
C PRO A 143 18.41 -5.08 3.21
N THR A 144 18.25 -5.86 4.28
CA THR A 144 19.36 -6.44 5.06
C THR A 144 20.21 -7.38 4.21
N LEU A 145 19.58 -8.11 3.30
CA LEU A 145 20.25 -9.06 2.39
C LEU A 145 20.44 -8.50 0.98
N GLY A 146 20.23 -7.19 0.77
CA GLY A 146 20.29 -6.56 -0.56
C GLY A 146 21.66 -6.68 -1.24
N ARG A 147 22.75 -6.81 -0.46
CA ARG A 147 24.10 -7.05 -0.99
C ARG A 147 24.25 -8.39 -1.74
N TYR A 148 23.32 -9.32 -1.52
CA TYR A 148 23.29 -10.62 -2.18
C TYR A 148 22.31 -10.65 -3.36
N THR A 149 21.65 -9.54 -3.69
CA THR A 149 20.82 -9.46 -4.89
C THR A 149 21.69 -9.66 -6.12
N ILE A 150 21.32 -10.63 -6.96
CA ILE A 150 22.04 -10.94 -8.21
C ILE A 150 21.16 -10.50 -9.38
N LEU A 151 21.71 -9.66 -10.24
CA LEU A 151 21.10 -9.22 -11.49
C LEU A 151 21.71 -10.01 -12.65
N ASP A 152 20.88 -10.77 -13.36
CA ASP A 152 21.26 -11.47 -14.59
C ASP A 152 20.84 -10.62 -15.78
N ASP A 153 21.79 -9.82 -16.29
CA ASP A 153 21.58 -8.94 -17.45
C ASP A 153 21.18 -9.74 -18.70
N SER A 154 21.64 -10.98 -18.85
CA SER A 154 21.41 -11.80 -20.05
C SER A 154 19.98 -12.30 -20.14
N ARG A 155 19.39 -12.66 -18.99
CA ARG A 155 18.01 -13.16 -18.89
C ARG A 155 17.04 -12.10 -18.38
N GLN A 156 17.52 -10.91 -18.04
CA GLN A 156 16.75 -9.84 -17.39
C GLN A 156 16.03 -10.35 -16.12
N ARG A 157 16.76 -11.09 -15.29
CA ARG A 157 16.24 -11.72 -14.06
C ARG A 157 16.88 -11.13 -12.82
N VAL A 158 16.07 -10.99 -11.77
CA VAL A 158 16.52 -10.55 -10.45
C VAL A 158 16.39 -11.72 -9.48
N ASN A 159 17.49 -12.11 -8.85
CA ASN A 159 17.46 -13.06 -7.75
C ASN A 159 17.57 -12.27 -6.43
N LEU A 160 16.47 -12.24 -5.68
CA LEU A 160 16.41 -11.59 -4.37
C LEU A 160 16.56 -12.62 -3.26
N HIS A 161 17.21 -12.21 -2.17
CA HIS A 161 17.17 -12.95 -0.91
C HIS A 161 15.98 -12.46 -0.07
N VAL A 162 15.01 -13.35 0.09
CA VAL A 162 13.70 -13.06 0.71
C VAL A 162 13.35 -14.09 1.78
N GLU A 163 12.43 -13.74 2.66
CA GLU A 163 11.86 -14.65 3.67
C GLU A 163 10.51 -15.18 3.20
N ASP A 164 10.28 -16.49 3.30
CA ASP A 164 8.97 -17.10 3.02
C ASP A 164 7.96 -16.71 4.11
N ILE A 165 6.84 -16.11 3.70
CA ILE A 165 5.71 -15.83 4.58
C ILE A 165 4.71 -16.99 4.52
N GLY A 166 4.44 -17.50 3.32
CA GLY A 166 3.41 -18.51 3.11
C GLY A 166 2.73 -18.45 1.76
N THR A 167 1.59 -19.12 1.66
CA THR A 167 0.80 -19.25 0.41
C THR A 167 -0.56 -18.59 0.56
N VAL A 168 -1.01 -17.86 -0.47
CA VAL A 168 -2.34 -17.25 -0.50
C VAL A 168 -3.42 -18.31 -0.68
N SER A 169 -4.23 -18.51 0.36
CA SER A 169 -5.28 -19.53 0.43
C SER A 169 -6.68 -18.97 0.17
N ILE A 170 -6.93 -17.75 0.66
CA ILE A 170 -8.21 -17.05 0.56
C ILE A 170 -7.98 -15.68 -0.06
N VAL A 171 -8.88 -15.26 -0.95
CA VAL A 171 -8.90 -13.90 -1.51
C VAL A 171 -10.29 -13.31 -1.31
N GLY A 172 -10.38 -12.30 -0.44
CA GLY A 172 -11.59 -11.55 -0.17
C GLY A 172 -11.49 -10.12 -0.71
N ARG A 173 -12.57 -9.66 -1.35
CA ARG A 173 -12.67 -8.29 -1.83
C ARG A 173 -13.57 -7.50 -0.88
N PRO A 174 -13.09 -6.41 -0.27
CA PRO A 174 -13.98 -5.57 0.52
C PRO A 174 -15.04 -4.92 -0.37
N GLU A 175 -16.30 -4.89 0.09
CA GLU A 175 -17.38 -4.10 -0.51
C GLU A 175 -17.04 -2.61 -0.49
N ARG A 176 -17.55 -1.83 -1.46
CA ARG A 176 -16.89 -0.56 -1.85
C ARG A 176 -17.79 0.66 -1.93
N ASP A 177 -19.04 0.55 -1.53
CA ASP A 177 -19.97 1.68 -1.67
C ASP A 177 -19.63 2.80 -0.68
N SER A 178 -19.00 2.46 0.46
CA SER A 178 -18.48 3.42 1.43
C SER A 178 -17.22 2.95 2.16
N MET A 179 -16.52 3.89 2.79
CA MET A 179 -15.35 3.62 3.64
C MET A 179 -15.70 2.68 4.80
N ILE A 180 -16.87 2.87 5.41
CA ILE A 180 -17.30 2.08 6.57
C ILE A 180 -17.71 0.66 6.17
N GLN A 181 -18.32 0.46 5.00
CA GLN A 181 -18.62 -0.89 4.49
C GLN A 181 -17.34 -1.64 4.10
N ALA A 182 -16.36 -0.94 3.51
CA ALA A 182 -15.05 -1.54 3.23
C ALA A 182 -14.37 -2.02 4.52
N PHE A 183 -14.42 -1.20 5.59
CA PHE A 183 -13.93 -1.60 6.91
C PHE A 183 -14.73 -2.75 7.51
N SER A 184 -16.06 -2.73 7.39
CA SER A 184 -16.95 -3.80 7.86
C SER A 184 -16.59 -5.16 7.24
N SER A 185 -16.46 -5.20 5.92
CA SER A 185 -16.12 -6.43 5.18
C SER A 185 -14.72 -6.93 5.58
N ALA A 186 -13.74 -6.03 5.60
CA ALA A 186 -12.36 -6.40 5.86
C ALA A 186 -12.12 -6.80 7.33
N ALA A 187 -12.79 -6.16 8.29
CA ALA A 187 -12.73 -6.53 9.70
C ALA A 187 -13.39 -7.90 9.96
N LYS A 188 -14.54 -8.18 9.34
CA LYS A 188 -15.19 -9.49 9.46
C LYS A 188 -14.31 -10.60 8.88
N LEU A 189 -13.74 -10.38 7.70
CA LEU A 189 -12.83 -11.36 7.10
C LEU A 189 -11.55 -11.57 7.93
N ALA A 190 -10.99 -10.51 8.52
CA ALA A 190 -9.84 -10.64 9.43
C ALA A 190 -10.20 -11.47 10.67
N LEU A 191 -11.39 -11.29 11.25
CA LEU A 191 -11.89 -12.10 12.35
C LEU A 191 -12.03 -13.58 11.96
N GLU A 192 -12.55 -13.87 10.76
CA GLU A 192 -12.71 -15.25 10.29
C GLU A 192 -11.39 -15.96 10.06
N ILE A 193 -10.37 -15.24 9.57
CA ILE A 193 -9.06 -15.79 9.28
C ILE A 193 -8.22 -15.97 10.55
N ASP A 194 -8.09 -14.91 11.36
CA ASP A 194 -7.17 -14.90 12.51
C ASP A 194 -7.81 -15.43 13.80
N GLY A 195 -9.14 -15.41 13.88
CA GLY A 195 -9.92 -15.90 15.01
C GLY A 195 -10.38 -14.80 15.98
N PRO A 196 -11.14 -15.18 17.02
CA PRO A 196 -11.83 -14.23 17.88
C PRO A 196 -11.01 -13.73 19.08
N ASP A 197 -9.77 -14.17 19.26
CA ASP A 197 -8.90 -13.62 20.30
C ASP A 197 -8.63 -12.14 20.03
N VAL A 198 -8.83 -11.27 21.03
CA VAL A 198 -8.69 -9.83 20.86
C VAL A 198 -7.28 -9.45 20.40
N LYS A 199 -6.22 -10.07 20.92
CA LYS A 199 -4.85 -9.70 20.57
C LYS A 199 -4.53 -10.08 19.13
N ASP A 200 -4.91 -11.29 18.73
CA ASP A 200 -4.71 -11.76 17.35
C ASP A 200 -5.56 -10.94 16.36
N PHE A 201 -6.80 -10.60 16.71
CA PHE A 201 -7.65 -9.73 15.90
C PHE A 201 -7.05 -8.32 15.72
N ILE A 202 -6.52 -7.71 16.78
CA ILE A 202 -5.86 -6.39 16.67
C ILE A 202 -4.59 -6.45 15.82
N LYS A 203 -3.80 -7.53 15.92
CA LYS A 203 -2.67 -7.75 15.00
C LYS A 203 -3.14 -7.88 13.55
N ALA A 204 -4.23 -8.60 13.30
CA ALA A 204 -4.83 -8.74 11.96
C ALA A 204 -5.28 -7.39 11.40
N LEU A 205 -5.88 -6.53 12.22
CA LEU A 205 -6.21 -5.15 11.84
C LEU A 205 -4.95 -4.31 11.56
N GLY A 206 -3.86 -4.53 12.30
CA GLY A 206 -2.55 -3.93 11.99
C GLY A 206 -2.04 -4.29 10.59
N ARG A 207 -2.20 -5.56 10.19
CA ARG A 207 -1.84 -6.08 8.85
C ARG A 207 -2.77 -5.65 7.71
N THR A 208 -3.99 -5.20 8.02
CA THR A 208 -5.03 -4.92 7.01
C THR A 208 -5.47 -3.47 6.91
N HIS A 209 -5.30 -2.68 7.97
CA HIS A 209 -5.79 -1.31 8.06
C HIS A 209 -4.77 -0.36 8.66
N THR A 210 -3.50 -0.73 8.76
CA THR A 210 -2.43 0.09 9.37
C THR A 210 -2.79 0.64 10.76
N GLY A 211 -2.17 0.04 11.75
CA GLY A 211 -2.27 0.51 13.12
C GLY A 211 -1.22 -0.18 13.94
N SER A 212 -0.57 0.57 14.81
CA SER A 212 0.25 -0.04 15.84
C SER A 212 -0.67 -0.87 16.73
N ALA A 213 -0.58 -2.20 16.59
CA ALA A 213 -1.36 -3.14 17.38
C ALA A 213 -1.19 -2.88 18.89
N SER A 214 0.01 -2.49 19.32
CA SER A 214 0.30 -2.13 20.72
C SER A 214 -0.45 -0.86 21.15
N THR A 215 -0.49 0.18 20.31
CA THR A 215 -1.24 1.41 20.62
C THR A 215 -2.73 1.14 20.70
N THR A 216 -3.28 0.34 19.78
CA THR A 216 -4.71 0.00 19.78
C THR A 216 -5.09 -0.86 20.99
N MET A 217 -4.25 -1.81 21.40
CA MET A 217 -4.49 -2.56 22.64
C MET A 217 -4.47 -1.66 23.88
N GLY A 218 -3.49 -0.76 24.00
CA GLY A 218 -3.44 0.19 25.12
C GLY A 218 -4.70 1.06 25.22
N ILE A 219 -5.20 1.56 24.08
CA ILE A 219 -6.47 2.32 24.03
C ILE A 219 -7.66 1.48 24.50
N LEU A 220 -7.72 0.20 24.15
CA LEU A 220 -8.81 -0.69 24.58
C LEU A 220 -8.77 -0.96 26.08
N GLU A 221 -7.58 -1.14 26.64
CA GLU A 221 -7.35 -1.32 28.08
C GLU A 221 -7.75 -0.05 28.85
N GLU A 222 -7.28 1.12 28.43
CA GLU A 222 -7.63 2.42 29.04
C GLU A 222 -9.15 2.68 29.03
N LYS A 223 -9.85 2.26 27.97
CA LYS A 223 -11.31 2.41 27.85
C LYS A 223 -12.10 1.29 28.54
N ASN A 224 -11.45 0.28 29.12
CA ASN A 224 -12.07 -0.93 29.67
C ASN A 224 -13.00 -1.63 28.65
N GLN A 225 -12.56 -1.76 27.40
CA GLN A 225 -13.38 -2.31 26.30
C GLN A 225 -12.94 -3.72 25.85
N VAL A 226 -11.84 -4.26 26.40
CA VAL A 226 -11.29 -5.57 26.01
C VAL A 226 -12.33 -6.68 26.14
N ASP A 227 -12.99 -6.81 27.30
CA ASP A 227 -13.99 -7.86 27.53
C ASP A 227 -15.23 -7.72 26.64
N ARG A 228 -15.66 -6.47 26.39
CA ARG A 228 -16.78 -6.21 25.50
C ARG A 228 -16.42 -6.61 24.08
N LEU A 229 -15.24 -6.24 23.60
CA LEU A 229 -14.75 -6.63 22.29
C LEU A 229 -14.64 -8.15 22.17
N GLN A 230 -14.06 -8.83 23.16
CA GLN A 230 -13.94 -10.29 23.17
C GLN A 230 -15.30 -10.98 23.02
N ARG A 231 -16.33 -10.52 23.72
CA ARG A 231 -17.70 -11.05 23.57
C ARG A 231 -18.26 -10.85 22.17
N VAL A 232 -18.03 -9.67 21.57
CA VAL A 232 -18.50 -9.37 20.21
C VAL A 232 -17.77 -10.21 19.16
N LEU A 233 -16.45 -10.37 19.28
CA LEU A 233 -15.65 -11.21 18.40
C LEU A 233 -16.11 -12.67 18.46
N ASN A 234 -16.29 -13.23 19.66
CA ASN A 234 -16.79 -14.60 19.84
C ASN A 234 -18.17 -14.79 19.19
N ARG A 235 -19.09 -13.83 19.38
CA ARG A 235 -20.41 -13.90 18.76
C ARG A 235 -20.33 -13.89 17.23
N LEU A 236 -19.58 -12.95 16.65
CA LEU A 236 -19.49 -12.81 15.19
C LEU A 236 -18.67 -13.91 14.52
N TYR A 237 -17.69 -14.48 15.22
CA TYR A 237 -16.91 -15.62 14.73
C TYR A 237 -17.78 -16.88 14.63
N ASN A 238 -18.67 -17.09 15.60
CA ASN A 238 -19.62 -18.20 15.62
C ASN A 238 -20.89 -17.98 14.78
N SER A 239 -20.96 -16.88 14.01
CA SER A 239 -22.07 -16.54 13.11
C SER A 239 -21.56 -16.42 11.66
N PRO A 240 -21.23 -17.56 10.99
CA PRO A 240 -20.74 -17.55 9.61
C PRO A 240 -21.78 -17.05 8.59
N GLU A 241 -23.06 -17.08 8.93
CA GLU A 241 -24.16 -16.56 8.11
C GLU A 241 -24.15 -15.04 7.97
N VAL A 242 -23.39 -14.33 8.80
CA VAL A 242 -23.27 -12.87 8.77
C VAL A 242 -22.01 -12.51 7.97
N PRO A 243 -22.13 -12.07 6.70
CA PRO A 243 -20.97 -11.94 5.79
C PRO A 243 -20.09 -10.72 6.08
N THR A 244 -20.63 -9.74 6.81
CA THR A 244 -19.97 -8.46 7.10
C THR A 244 -20.23 -8.05 8.53
N TRP A 245 -19.37 -7.22 9.12
CA TRP A 245 -19.66 -6.65 10.44
C TRP A 245 -20.99 -5.85 10.40
N PRO A 246 -21.92 -6.05 11.36
CA PRO A 246 -23.21 -5.38 11.35
C PRO A 246 -23.10 -3.85 11.19
N LEU A 247 -23.93 -3.26 10.32
CA LEU A 247 -23.98 -1.81 10.10
C LEU A 247 -24.79 -1.09 11.19
N ASP A 248 -25.77 -1.77 11.77
CA ASP A 248 -26.70 -1.25 12.78
C ASP A 248 -26.61 -2.02 14.11
N GLY A 249 -27.18 -1.43 15.16
CA GLY A 249 -27.18 -1.99 16.51
C GLY A 249 -26.03 -1.50 17.41
N LYS A 250 -26.02 -1.99 18.66
CA LYS A 250 -25.11 -1.49 19.71
C LYS A 250 -23.63 -1.86 19.51
N ASP A 251 -23.35 -2.93 18.79
CA ASP A 251 -22.00 -3.46 18.53
C ASP A 251 -21.67 -3.41 17.03
N ASN A 252 -22.18 -2.39 16.34
CA ASN A 252 -22.01 -2.23 14.91
C ASN A 252 -20.58 -1.80 14.54
N ILE A 253 -20.33 -1.68 13.23
CA ILE A 253 -19.02 -1.32 12.69
C ILE A 253 -18.57 0.09 13.11
N LYS A 254 -19.51 1.02 13.33
CA LYS A 254 -19.19 2.37 13.81
C LYS A 254 -18.65 2.32 15.24
N TRP A 255 -19.29 1.54 16.11
CA TRP A 255 -18.78 1.27 17.46
C TRP A 255 -17.37 0.66 17.41
N LEU A 256 -17.13 -0.32 16.54
CA LEU A 256 -15.80 -0.91 16.38
C LEU A 256 -14.77 0.15 15.94
N ALA A 257 -15.11 0.97 14.95
CA ALA A 257 -14.22 2.04 14.49
C ALA A 257 -13.90 3.05 15.61
N ASP A 258 -14.89 3.41 16.43
CA ASP A 258 -14.73 4.35 17.54
C ASP A 258 -13.92 3.78 18.70
N VAL A 259 -14.14 2.50 19.04
CA VAL A 259 -13.48 1.86 20.17
C VAL A 259 -11.98 1.70 19.89
N LEU A 260 -11.64 1.35 18.65
CA LEU A 260 -10.28 1.25 18.13
C LEU A 260 -9.64 2.60 17.79
N SER A 261 -10.39 3.70 17.90
CA SER A 261 -9.97 5.04 17.49
C SER A 261 -9.52 5.10 16.02
N PHE A 262 -10.23 4.40 15.13
CA PHE A 262 -9.99 4.38 13.69
C PHE A 262 -10.81 5.46 12.96
N SER A 263 -11.96 5.82 13.50
CA SER A 263 -12.85 6.91 13.03
C SER A 263 -12.49 8.29 13.59
N LYS A 264 -11.52 8.38 14.50
CA LYS A 264 -11.12 9.62 15.17
C LYS A 264 -9.73 10.06 14.72
N LEU A 265 -9.53 11.38 14.65
CA LEU A 265 -8.20 11.97 14.46
C LEU A 265 -7.35 11.70 15.71
N ARG A 266 -6.16 11.16 15.52
CA ARG A 266 -5.19 10.96 16.61
C ARG A 266 -4.26 12.17 16.70
N PRO A 267 -3.67 12.45 17.87
CA PRO A 267 -2.72 13.55 18.02
C PRO A 267 -1.58 13.45 17.00
N GLY A 268 -1.38 14.50 16.20
CA GLY A 268 -0.33 14.55 15.18
C GLY A 268 -0.75 14.07 13.79
N ASP A 269 -1.91 13.42 13.67
CA ASP A 269 -2.45 12.97 12.38
C ASP A 269 -3.26 14.08 11.69
N ASP A 270 -3.26 14.04 10.36
CA ASP A 270 -4.05 14.94 9.53
C ASP A 270 -5.34 14.27 9.00
N GLN A 271 -5.45 12.94 9.12
CA GLN A 271 -6.60 12.12 8.71
C GLN A 271 -6.92 11.06 9.78
N THR A 272 -8.16 10.56 9.80
CA THR A 272 -8.51 9.36 10.59
C THR A 272 -7.85 8.12 9.96
N VAL A 273 -7.69 7.02 10.72
CA VAL A 273 -7.14 5.77 10.16
C VAL A 273 -7.99 5.29 8.99
N LEU A 274 -9.32 5.35 9.10
CA LEU A 274 -10.20 4.96 8.00
C LEU A 274 -10.04 5.88 6.77
N GLY A 275 -9.91 7.20 6.99
CA GLY A 275 -9.67 8.18 5.93
C GLY A 275 -8.35 7.93 5.20
N ASP A 276 -7.28 7.72 5.96
CA ASP A 276 -5.96 7.37 5.46
C ASP A 276 -5.97 6.04 4.68
N ASN A 277 -6.71 5.04 5.17
CA ASN A 277 -6.90 3.77 4.48
C ASN A 277 -7.69 3.89 3.18
N ALA A 278 -8.68 4.77 3.15
CA ALA A 278 -9.45 5.03 1.94
C ALA A 278 -8.65 5.82 0.91
N ALA A 279 -7.76 6.70 1.37
CA ALA A 279 -6.91 7.53 0.53
C ALA A 279 -5.50 6.96 0.39
N ARG A 280 -4.54 7.46 1.18
CA ARG A 280 -3.10 7.17 1.10
C ARG A 280 -2.80 5.68 1.02
N PHE A 281 -3.32 4.89 1.94
CA PHE A 281 -2.96 3.48 2.00
C PHE A 281 -3.78 2.60 1.07
N GLY A 282 -4.98 3.06 0.70
CA GLY A 282 -5.76 2.45 -0.37
C GLY A 282 -5.01 2.53 -1.69
N THR A 283 -4.46 3.71 -2.01
CA THR A 283 -3.67 3.87 -3.24
C THR A 283 -2.39 3.04 -3.18
N ILE A 284 -1.65 3.07 -2.06
CA ILE A 284 -0.46 2.21 -1.85
C ILE A 284 -0.77 0.71 -2.09
N HIS A 285 -1.94 0.22 -1.71
CA HIS A 285 -2.39 -1.16 -1.98
C HIS A 285 -3.12 -1.31 -3.33
N CYS A 286 -2.86 -0.43 -4.29
CA CYS A 286 -3.38 -0.52 -5.65
C CYS A 286 -4.90 -0.37 -5.80
N ARG A 287 -5.62 0.29 -4.87
CA ARG A 287 -7.07 0.55 -5.02
C ARG A 287 -7.42 1.02 -6.43
N PRO A 288 -8.36 0.39 -7.16
CA PRO A 288 -9.37 -0.57 -6.71
C PRO A 288 -8.94 -2.05 -6.77
N TYR A 289 -7.66 -2.39 -6.82
CA TYR A 289 -7.18 -3.79 -6.82
C TYR A 289 -6.55 -4.17 -5.48
N ASP A 290 -6.98 -3.51 -4.40
CA ASP A 290 -6.68 -3.94 -3.05
C ASP A 290 -7.63 -5.06 -2.59
N TYR A 291 -7.06 -6.07 -1.93
CA TYR A 291 -7.76 -7.24 -1.40
C TYR A 291 -7.30 -7.53 0.02
N THR A 292 -8.16 -8.20 0.79
CA THR A 292 -7.76 -8.88 2.03
C THR A 292 -7.58 -10.35 1.69
N VAL A 293 -6.40 -10.89 1.96
CA VAL A 293 -6.07 -12.30 1.69
C VAL A 293 -5.77 -13.04 2.98
N GLY A 294 -6.09 -14.33 3.00
CA GLY A 294 -5.62 -15.25 4.02
C GLY A 294 -4.37 -15.96 3.52
N ILE A 295 -3.24 -15.76 4.21
CA ILE A 295 -1.97 -16.41 3.88
C ILE A 295 -1.72 -17.53 4.89
N THR A 296 -1.62 -18.76 4.41
CA THR A 296 -1.23 -19.91 5.24
C THR A 296 0.29 -19.92 5.39
N CYS A 297 0.75 -19.72 6.63
CA CYS A 297 2.17 -19.72 6.98
C CYS A 297 2.75 -21.13 6.85
N THR A 298 3.88 -21.26 6.17
CA THR A 298 4.56 -22.55 5.95
C THR A 298 5.15 -23.15 7.22
N GLY A 299 5.54 -22.32 8.19
CA GLY A 299 6.11 -22.78 9.47
C GLY A 299 5.06 -23.22 10.48
N SER A 300 3.96 -22.47 10.62
CA SER A 300 2.95 -22.71 11.67
C SER A 300 1.66 -23.36 11.19
N ASN A 301 1.45 -23.47 9.86
CA ASN A 301 0.19 -23.87 9.23
C ASN A 301 -1.04 -23.04 9.64
N ARG A 302 -0.86 -21.95 10.40
CA ARG A 302 -1.91 -20.97 10.72
C ARG A 302 -2.09 -20.03 9.54
N MET A 303 -3.33 -19.56 9.38
CA MET A 303 -3.67 -18.54 8.40
C MET A 303 -3.70 -17.17 9.06
N PHE A 304 -3.23 -16.15 8.34
CA PHE A 304 -3.25 -14.76 8.80
C PHE A 304 -3.78 -13.84 7.71
N ALA A 305 -4.60 -12.87 8.10
CA ALA A 305 -5.15 -11.88 7.20
C ALA A 305 -4.11 -10.79 6.89
N HIS A 306 -4.00 -10.45 5.60
CA HIS A 306 -3.14 -9.38 5.12
C HIS A 306 -3.86 -8.56 4.05
N LYS A 307 -3.57 -7.26 3.99
CA LYS A 307 -3.94 -6.45 2.83
C LYS A 307 -2.86 -6.54 1.75
N VAL A 308 -3.30 -6.72 0.52
CA VAL A 308 -2.44 -6.83 -0.67
C VAL A 308 -2.93 -5.90 -1.76
N GLY A 309 -1.99 -5.35 -2.54
CA GLY A 309 -2.30 -4.80 -3.85
C GLY A 309 -2.02 -5.86 -4.91
N SER A 310 -3.04 -6.19 -5.70
CA SER A 310 -2.92 -7.19 -6.77
C SER A 310 -2.65 -6.53 -8.12
N PHE A 311 -1.82 -7.21 -8.92
CA PHE A 311 -1.50 -6.84 -10.30
C PHE A 311 -2.20 -7.75 -11.32
N VAL A 312 -2.98 -8.72 -10.84
CA VAL A 312 -3.65 -9.75 -11.62
C VAL A 312 -5.10 -9.90 -11.15
N LEU A 313 -5.85 -10.80 -11.78
CA LEU A 313 -7.20 -11.14 -11.33
C LEU A 313 -7.18 -11.96 -10.02
N PRO A 314 -8.23 -11.91 -9.18
CA PRO A 314 -8.29 -12.67 -7.93
C PRO A 314 -8.04 -14.17 -8.08
N THR A 315 -8.45 -14.75 -9.22
CA THR A 315 -8.25 -16.17 -9.54
C THR A 315 -6.78 -16.53 -9.72
N GLU A 316 -5.97 -15.60 -10.22
CA GLU A 316 -4.52 -15.78 -10.41
C GLU A 316 -3.72 -15.45 -9.15
N LEU A 317 -4.31 -14.65 -8.25
CA LEU A 317 -3.71 -14.31 -6.96
C LEU A 317 -3.73 -15.50 -5.99
N ARG A 318 -4.73 -16.38 -6.09
CA ARG A 318 -4.83 -17.60 -5.28
C ARG A 318 -3.66 -18.54 -5.60
N ASN A 319 -3.11 -19.16 -4.56
CA ASN A 319 -1.91 -20.02 -4.60
C ASN A 319 -0.59 -19.28 -4.88
N SER A 320 -0.59 -17.95 -4.98
CA SER A 320 0.67 -17.19 -5.03
C SER A 320 1.41 -17.29 -3.71
N ARG A 321 2.75 -17.24 -3.80
CA ARG A 321 3.67 -17.32 -2.66
C ARG A 321 4.02 -15.90 -2.22
N ALA A 322 3.92 -15.64 -0.91
CA ALA A 322 4.25 -14.35 -0.33
C ALA A 322 5.68 -14.38 0.24
N TYR A 323 6.49 -13.40 -0.17
CA TYR A 323 7.90 -13.31 0.21
C TYR A 323 8.22 -11.93 0.75
N ARG A 324 8.69 -11.87 2.01
CA ARG A 324 9.13 -10.62 2.64
C ARG A 324 10.52 -10.24 2.15
N ILE A 325 10.76 -8.94 1.97
CA ILE A 325 12.09 -8.37 1.73
C ILE A 325 12.65 -7.91 3.09
N PRO A 326 13.59 -8.66 3.71
CA PRO A 326 13.99 -8.41 5.09
C PRO A 326 14.74 -7.08 5.24
N GLY A 327 14.44 -6.34 6.30
CA GLY A 327 15.04 -5.06 6.66
C GLY A 327 14.51 -3.85 5.89
N LEU A 328 13.88 -4.05 4.72
CA LEU A 328 13.42 -2.97 3.86
C LEU A 328 12.36 -2.13 4.57
N LYS A 329 12.56 -0.81 4.59
CA LYS A 329 11.63 0.16 5.16
C LYS A 329 11.58 1.43 4.33
N TYR A 330 10.37 1.85 3.97
CA TYR A 330 10.08 3.19 3.46
C TYR A 330 9.46 4.06 4.54
N LEU A 331 9.40 5.37 4.30
CA LEU A 331 8.90 6.36 5.27
C LEU A 331 7.50 6.04 5.81
N CYS A 332 6.60 5.53 4.98
CA CYS A 332 5.23 5.17 5.35
C CYS A 332 4.99 3.65 5.44
N SER A 333 6.05 2.86 5.60
CA SER A 333 5.94 1.43 5.90
C SER A 333 6.54 1.10 7.26
N GLU A 334 6.17 -0.07 7.77
CA GLU A 334 6.89 -0.67 8.90
C GLU A 334 8.20 -1.30 8.43
N LYS A 335 9.14 -1.45 9.37
CA LYS A 335 10.29 -2.32 9.14
C LYS A 335 9.77 -3.74 8.92
N ASP A 336 10.33 -4.46 7.95
CA ASP A 336 9.90 -5.84 7.63
C ASP A 336 8.43 -5.92 7.16
N GLY A 337 7.84 -4.79 6.77
CA GLY A 337 6.47 -4.70 6.27
C GLY A 337 6.33 -4.92 4.77
N LEU A 338 7.44 -4.93 4.01
CA LEU A 338 7.41 -5.04 2.56
C LEU A 338 7.51 -6.49 2.12
N ALA A 339 6.55 -6.94 1.32
CA ALA A 339 6.59 -8.25 0.69
C ALA A 339 6.04 -8.20 -0.74
N ILE A 340 6.45 -9.18 -1.54
CA ILE A 340 6.00 -9.40 -2.91
C ILE A 340 5.24 -10.72 -2.98
N LEU A 341 4.26 -10.78 -3.88
CA LEU A 341 3.51 -11.99 -4.19
C LEU A 341 4.01 -12.51 -5.53
N ILE A 342 4.41 -13.78 -5.56
CA ILE A 342 4.98 -14.44 -6.73
C ILE A 342 4.08 -15.59 -7.17
N GLN A 343 3.77 -15.64 -8.47
CA GLN A 343 3.14 -16.79 -9.12
C GLN A 343 4.04 -17.21 -10.29
N GLY A 344 4.58 -18.43 -10.23
CA GLY A 344 5.61 -18.88 -11.16
C GLY A 344 6.87 -18.01 -11.04
N ASP A 345 7.22 -17.30 -12.11
CA ASP A 345 8.38 -16.39 -12.18
C ASP A 345 7.98 -14.90 -12.22
N LYS A 346 6.73 -14.57 -11.89
CA LYS A 346 6.19 -13.20 -12.00
C LYS A 346 5.72 -12.66 -10.67
N THR A 347 5.99 -11.38 -10.44
CA THR A 347 5.34 -10.60 -9.38
C THR A 347 3.89 -10.34 -9.76
N VAL A 348 2.97 -10.84 -8.94
CA VAL A 348 1.52 -10.72 -9.13
C VAL A 348 0.85 -9.79 -8.11
N GLY A 349 1.62 -9.26 -7.16
CA GLY A 349 1.14 -8.28 -6.21
C GLY A 349 2.21 -7.87 -5.19
N ARG A 350 1.82 -6.99 -4.27
CA ARG A 350 2.66 -6.47 -3.18
C ARG A 350 1.90 -6.38 -1.86
N MET A 351 2.64 -6.39 -0.77
CA MET A 351 2.18 -6.12 0.59
C MET A 351 3.07 -5.07 1.23
N ILE A 352 2.46 -4.16 1.99
CA ILE A 352 3.16 -3.04 2.63
C ILE A 352 3.12 -3.13 4.17
N TRP A 353 2.21 -3.94 4.70
CA TRP A 353 2.11 -4.30 6.12
C TRP A 353 2.22 -5.81 6.31
N ALA A 354 3.20 -6.41 5.63
CA ALA A 354 3.59 -7.81 5.79
C ALA A 354 4.36 -8.06 7.10
N THR A 355 3.98 -7.37 8.19
CA THR A 355 4.63 -7.53 9.49
C THR A 355 4.57 -9.01 9.92
N PRO A 356 5.61 -9.53 10.58
CA PRO A 356 5.62 -10.89 11.09
C PRO A 356 4.36 -11.19 11.92
N ALA A 357 3.76 -12.36 11.68
CA ALA A 357 2.55 -12.79 12.36
C ALA A 357 2.84 -13.35 13.76
#